data_AF-A0AAV9KIV9-F1
#
_entry.id   AF-A0AAV9KIV9-F1
#
_cell.length_a   1.000
_cell.length_b   1.000
_cell.length_c   1.000
_cell.angle_alpha   90.00
_cell.angle_beta   90.00
_cell.angle_gamma   90.00
#
_symmetry.space_group_name_H-M   'P 1'
#
loop_
_entity.id
_entity.type
_entity.pdbx_description
1 polymer ?
#
loop_
_entity_poly.entity_id
_entity_poly.type
_entity_poly.pdbx_seq_one_letter_code
_entity_poly.pdbx_strand_id
1 'polypeptide(L)'
;MHMAGEKISEDIQTLAIGPLIQAKRMTGYICDGVRYLTKSRDVKRKTQNSGIMLKTITQSYASTKDKNPILAEVSFYGILTDIIELYYSKNLKFVLFKCKWVNHNKGLIEKDDYGFTLANFNHLLYKRHQLSDEPFIFASQAQQVFYVDYPMEKEWRMVVKLKPRGFYDLGDDTPTIEHKEGHMELWPEQQLDDTIFETKEDIEWVREGVPGLEIDPETLESNEAYDEDDNIS
;
A
#
# COMPACT_ATOMS: atom_id res chain seq x y z
N MET A 1 -21.98 38.31 23.90
CA MET A 1 -21.57 37.79 22.58
C MET A 1 -21.08 36.37 22.84
N HIS A 2 -21.94 35.37 22.64
CA HIS A 2 -21.58 33.97 22.83
C HIS A 2 -20.71 33.54 21.65
N MET A 3 -19.44 33.23 21.89
CA MET A 3 -18.64 32.46 20.94
C MET A 3 -19.27 31.07 20.90
N ALA A 4 -20.03 30.76 19.85
CA ALA A 4 -20.42 29.39 19.59
C ALA A 4 -19.12 28.59 19.43
N GLY A 5 -18.84 27.69 20.39
CA GLY A 5 -17.65 26.87 20.34
C GLY A 5 -17.63 26.08 19.03
N GLU A 6 -16.53 26.15 18.29
CA GLU A 6 -16.36 25.40 17.05
C GLU A 6 -16.64 23.92 17.33
N LYS A 7 -17.63 23.37 16.63
CA LYS A 7 -18.01 21.98 16.79
C LYS A 7 -16.97 21.12 16.09
N ILE A 8 -16.16 20.40 16.88
CA ILE A 8 -15.14 19.47 16.36
C ILE A 8 -15.83 18.37 15.54
N SER A 9 -15.33 18.11 14.33
CA SER A 9 -15.83 17.05 13.45
C SER A 9 -15.79 15.68 14.14
N GLU A 10 -16.76 14.83 13.81
CA GLU A 10 -16.85 13.45 14.31
C GLU A 10 -15.62 12.61 13.92
N ASP A 11 -15.05 12.86 12.75
CA ASP A 11 -13.82 12.18 12.29
C ASP A 11 -12.62 12.56 13.15
N ILE A 12 -12.49 13.85 13.49
CA ILE A 12 -11.39 14.33 14.34
C ILE A 12 -11.51 13.70 15.75
N GLN A 13 -12.73 13.63 16.29
CA GLN A 13 -12.97 12.97 17.57
C GLN A 13 -12.61 11.47 17.50
N THR A 14 -13.00 10.81 16.41
CA THR A 14 -12.70 9.38 16.17
C THR A 14 -11.20 9.14 16.05
N LEU A 15 -10.48 9.96 15.29
CA LEU A 15 -9.03 9.88 15.15
C LEU A 15 -8.29 10.10 16.47
N ALA A 16 -8.78 11.02 17.32
CA ALA A 16 -8.21 11.30 18.63
C ALA A 16 -8.36 10.13 19.63
N ILE A 17 -9.43 9.33 19.49
CA ILE A 17 -9.62 8.10 20.29
C ILE A 17 -8.61 7.02 19.87
N GLY A 18 -8.24 7.00 18.60
CA GLY A 18 -7.30 6.05 18.04
C GLY A 18 -7.99 4.82 17.43
N PRO A 19 -7.20 3.92 16.80
CA PRO A 19 -7.72 2.72 16.17
C PRO A 19 -8.18 1.70 17.20
N LEU A 20 -9.06 0.80 16.76
CA LEU A 20 -9.39 -0.41 17.49
C LEU A 20 -8.15 -1.32 17.60
N ILE A 21 -8.15 -2.21 18.60
CA ILE A 21 -7.06 -3.17 18.84
C ILE A 21 -6.96 -4.21 17.71
N GLN A 22 -8.02 -4.36 16.92
CA GLN A 22 -8.10 -5.30 15.82
C GLN A 22 -7.76 -4.61 14.49
N ALA A 23 -7.01 -5.33 13.65
CA ALA A 23 -6.69 -4.93 12.29
C ALA A 23 -6.81 -6.12 11.35
N LYS A 24 -7.16 -5.88 10.08
CA LYS A 24 -7.20 -6.91 9.04
C LYS A 24 -5.91 -6.87 8.25
N ARG A 25 -5.28 -8.03 8.05
CA ARG A 25 -4.09 -8.17 7.21
C ARG A 25 -4.47 -8.75 5.86
N MET A 26 -3.90 -8.23 4.78
CA MET A 26 -4.23 -8.62 3.41
C MET A 26 -2.96 -8.90 2.59
N THR A 27 -3.09 -9.72 1.55
CA THR A 27 -1.99 -10.02 0.62
C THR A 27 -2.12 -9.29 -0.73
N GLY A 28 -3.26 -8.64 -0.96
CA GLY A 28 -3.52 -7.82 -2.14
C GLY A 28 -4.58 -6.77 -1.85
N TYR A 29 -4.53 -5.65 -2.57
CA TYR A 29 -5.46 -4.53 -2.43
C TYR A 29 -5.59 -3.78 -3.75
N ILE A 30 -6.78 -3.31 -4.08
CA ILE A 30 -7.01 -2.44 -5.24
C ILE A 30 -7.29 -1.03 -4.75
N CYS A 31 -6.54 -0.05 -5.26
CA CYS A 31 -6.77 1.37 -5.00
C CYS A 31 -6.70 2.10 -6.34
N ASP A 32 -7.67 2.96 -6.64
CA ASP A 32 -7.68 3.79 -7.85
C ASP A 32 -7.50 2.99 -9.16
N GLY A 33 -8.12 1.80 -9.22
CA GLY A 33 -8.01 0.89 -10.37
C GLY A 33 -6.66 0.16 -10.50
N VAL A 34 -5.73 0.36 -9.57
CA VAL A 34 -4.42 -0.28 -9.54
C VAL A 34 -4.40 -1.41 -8.53
N ARG A 35 -3.94 -2.59 -8.96
CA ARG A 35 -3.85 -3.79 -8.12
C ARG A 35 -2.47 -3.92 -7.49
N TYR A 36 -2.40 -3.82 -6.18
CA TYR A 36 -1.20 -4.03 -5.37
C TYR A 36 -1.17 -5.44 -4.79
N LEU A 37 0.01 -6.07 -4.76
CA LEU A 37 0.24 -7.37 -4.14
C LEU A 37 1.44 -7.32 -3.20
N THR A 38 1.35 -7.98 -2.06
CA THR A 38 2.53 -8.17 -1.20
C THR A 38 3.59 -8.98 -1.93
N LYS A 39 4.87 -8.72 -1.66
CA LYS A 39 5.98 -9.37 -2.35
C LYS A 39 5.92 -10.91 -2.31
N SER A 40 5.47 -11.47 -1.19
CA SER A 40 5.32 -12.92 -1.00
C SER A 40 4.26 -13.54 -1.90
N ARG A 41 3.20 -12.79 -2.25
CA ARG A 41 2.18 -13.21 -3.22
C ARG A 41 2.62 -12.92 -4.65
N ASP A 42 3.24 -11.77 -4.87
CA ASP A 42 3.68 -11.28 -6.18
C ASP A 42 4.71 -12.22 -6.84
N VAL A 43 5.64 -12.80 -6.07
CA VAL A 43 6.68 -13.71 -6.60
C VAL A 43 6.11 -14.97 -7.26
N LYS A 44 4.87 -15.36 -6.94
CA LYS A 44 4.18 -16.50 -7.53
C LYS A 44 3.44 -16.16 -8.82
N ARG A 45 3.52 -14.90 -9.29
CA ARG A 45 2.78 -14.38 -10.44
C ARG A 45 3.72 -14.01 -11.59
N LYS A 46 3.17 -13.95 -12.80
CA LYS A 46 3.90 -13.52 -14.01
C LYS A 46 4.07 -12.00 -14.08
N THR A 47 3.17 -11.25 -13.45
CA THR A 47 3.18 -9.78 -13.38
C THR A 47 3.79 -9.32 -12.06
N GLN A 48 4.42 -8.14 -12.05
CA GLN A 48 5.02 -7.56 -10.85
C GLN A 48 4.14 -6.41 -10.33
N ASN A 49 3.50 -6.62 -9.19
CA ASN A 49 2.52 -5.72 -8.57
C ASN A 49 2.93 -5.29 -7.15
N SER A 50 4.15 -5.63 -6.73
CA SER A 50 4.69 -5.31 -5.39
C SER A 50 5.61 -4.10 -5.35
N GLY A 51 5.95 -3.49 -6.49
CA GLY A 51 6.78 -2.29 -6.51
C GLY A 51 5.97 -1.04 -6.20
N ILE A 52 6.51 -0.21 -5.30
CA ILE A 52 5.86 1.00 -4.78
C ILE A 52 6.77 2.21 -4.98
N MET A 53 6.17 3.31 -5.39
CA MET A 53 6.74 4.65 -5.32
C MET A 53 5.85 5.53 -4.45
N LEU A 54 6.48 6.37 -3.63
CA LEU A 54 5.83 7.49 -2.95
C LEU A 54 6.46 8.78 -3.46
N LYS A 55 5.64 9.69 -3.99
CA LYS A 55 6.07 11.04 -4.38
C LYS A 55 5.56 12.02 -3.32
N THR A 56 6.47 12.74 -2.67
CA THR A 56 6.11 13.67 -1.60
C THR A 56 6.96 14.93 -1.66
N ILE A 57 6.43 16.04 -1.18
CA ILE A 57 7.20 17.26 -0.95
C ILE A 57 7.83 17.14 0.43
N THR A 58 9.16 17.22 0.50
CA THR A 58 9.93 17.10 1.74
C THR A 58 10.71 18.38 1.98
N GLN A 59 10.70 18.84 3.24
CA GLN A 59 11.61 19.89 3.69
C GLN A 59 12.98 19.29 3.97
N SER A 60 13.99 19.85 3.32
CA SER A 60 15.39 19.49 3.55
C SER A 60 16.15 20.70 4.10
N TYR A 61 17.11 20.43 4.97
CA TYR A 61 17.97 21.43 5.59
C TYR A 61 19.41 21.14 5.18
N ALA A 62 20.19 22.18 4.84
CA ALA A 62 21.59 21.98 4.52
C ALA A 62 22.42 21.55 5.74
N SER A 63 21.94 21.87 6.95
CA SER A 63 22.52 21.43 8.23
C SER A 63 21.53 21.59 9.37
N THR A 64 21.84 21.04 10.55
CA THR A 64 21.04 21.23 11.78
C THR A 64 20.95 22.69 12.25
N LYS A 65 21.84 23.58 11.76
CA LYS A 65 21.83 25.02 12.06
C LYS A 65 21.09 25.85 11.02
N ASP A 66 20.68 25.23 9.91
CA ASP A 66 19.99 25.90 8.83
C ASP A 66 18.57 26.25 9.25
N LYS A 67 18.18 27.52 9.06
CA LYS A 67 16.85 28.03 9.38
C LYS A 67 15.98 28.22 8.14
N ASN A 68 16.52 27.94 6.96
CA ASN A 68 15.86 28.17 5.68
C ASN A 68 15.69 26.82 4.97
N PRO A 69 14.67 26.03 5.34
CA PRO A 69 14.42 24.74 4.67
C PRO A 69 14.13 24.94 3.18
N ILE A 70 14.67 24.05 2.36
CA ILE A 70 14.31 23.94 0.95
C ILE A 70 13.23 22.86 0.83
N LEU A 71 12.09 23.25 0.27
CA LEU A 71 11.05 22.33 -0.15
C LEU A 71 11.45 21.72 -1.50
N ALA A 72 11.56 20.40 -1.55
CA ALA A 72 11.83 19.68 -2.78
C ALA A 72 10.87 18.49 -2.90
N GLU A 73 10.48 18.20 -4.13
CA GLU A 73 9.75 16.97 -4.42
C GLU A 73 10.75 15.79 -4.43
N VAL A 74 10.44 14.76 -3.66
CA VAL A 74 11.27 13.57 -3.46
C VAL A 74 10.45 12.34 -3.77
N SER A 75 11.06 11.38 -4.49
CA SER A 75 10.46 10.09 -4.81
C SER A 75 11.14 8.99 -4.02
N PHE A 76 10.39 8.30 -3.18
CA PHE A 76 10.83 7.11 -2.46
C PHE A 76 10.43 5.86 -3.24
N TYR A 77 11.30 4.85 -3.23
CA TYR A 77 11.09 3.58 -3.95
C TYR A 77 11.16 2.43 -2.96
N GLY A 78 10.21 1.51 -3.04
CA GLY A 78 10.12 0.42 -2.08
C GLY A 78 9.37 -0.80 -2.61
N ILE A 79 9.42 -1.85 -1.82
CA ILE A 79 8.71 -3.10 -2.09
C ILE A 79 7.62 -3.28 -1.06
N LEU A 80 6.38 -3.47 -1.51
CA LEU A 80 5.22 -3.78 -0.68
C LEU A 80 5.41 -5.14 -0.02
N THR A 81 5.44 -5.16 1.31
CA THR A 81 5.63 -6.38 2.10
C THR A 81 4.41 -6.77 2.91
N ASP A 82 3.55 -5.81 3.25
CA ASP A 82 2.35 -6.06 4.04
C ASP A 82 1.27 -5.02 3.74
N ILE A 83 0.02 -5.42 3.93
CA ILE A 83 -1.16 -4.55 3.79
C ILE A 83 -2.00 -4.72 5.05
N ILE A 84 -2.29 -3.61 5.72
CA ILE A 84 -3.04 -3.61 6.98
C ILE A 84 -4.20 -2.63 6.84
N GLU A 85 -5.43 -3.11 7.03
CA GLU A 85 -6.62 -2.28 7.19
C GLU A 85 -6.84 -2.06 8.70
N LEU A 86 -6.73 -0.80 9.12
CA LEU A 86 -6.99 -0.34 10.47
C LEU A 86 -8.44 0.11 10.59
N TYR A 87 -9.12 -0.35 11.63
CA TYR A 87 -10.48 0.08 11.95
C TYR A 87 -10.45 1.10 13.08
N TYR A 88 -11.26 2.14 12.95
CA TYR A 88 -11.59 3.09 13.99
C TYR A 88 -13.08 2.93 14.37
N SER A 89 -13.51 3.61 15.42
CA SER A 89 -14.94 3.66 15.73
C SER A 89 -15.74 4.29 14.58
N LYS A 90 -17.06 4.06 14.56
CA LYS A 90 -17.98 4.70 13.60
C LYS A 90 -17.66 4.40 12.13
N ASN A 91 -17.17 3.18 11.87
CA ASN A 91 -16.86 2.65 10.53
C ASN A 91 -15.76 3.41 9.76
N LEU A 92 -15.01 4.29 10.41
CA LEU A 92 -13.83 4.90 9.80
C LEU A 92 -12.73 3.84 9.69
N LYS A 93 -12.08 3.74 8.53
CA LYS A 93 -11.01 2.77 8.29
C LYS A 93 -9.93 3.34 7.38
N PHE A 94 -8.71 2.85 7.54
CA PHE A 94 -7.56 3.24 6.74
C PHE A 94 -6.76 2.02 6.31
N VAL A 95 -6.32 2.01 5.06
CA VAL A 95 -5.45 0.96 4.54
C VAL A 95 -4.02 1.47 4.46
N LEU A 96 -3.12 0.78 5.16
CA LEU A 96 -1.70 1.06 5.23
C LEU A 96 -0.90 0.01 4.47
N PHE A 97 0.06 0.49 3.69
CA PHE A 97 1.04 -0.33 3.00
C PHE A 97 2.36 -0.30 3.75
N LYS A 98 2.84 -1.47 4.18
CA LYS A 98 4.17 -1.62 4.75
C LYS A 98 5.18 -1.90 3.66
N CYS A 99 6.16 -1.02 3.51
CA CYS A 99 7.14 -1.12 2.45
C CYS A 99 8.57 -1.29 2.98
N LYS A 100 9.36 -2.07 2.25
CA LYS A 100 10.83 -2.04 2.37
C LYS A 100 11.35 -0.93 1.45
N TRP A 101 11.68 0.21 2.04
CA TRP A 101 12.17 1.38 1.32
C TRP A 101 13.67 1.28 1.03
N VAL A 102 14.05 1.66 -0.20
CA VAL A 102 15.45 1.95 -0.55
C VAL A 102 15.90 3.15 0.28
N ASN A 103 17.13 3.10 0.78
CA ASN A 103 17.72 4.22 1.48
C ASN A 103 17.98 5.36 0.49
N HIS A 104 17.42 6.54 0.77
CA HIS A 104 17.51 7.72 -0.09
C HIS A 104 18.82 8.52 0.09
N ASN A 105 19.83 7.94 0.73
CA ASN A 105 21.17 8.53 0.75
C ASN A 105 21.75 8.65 -0.67
N LYS A 106 22.60 9.67 -0.88
CA LYS A 106 23.29 9.88 -2.17
C LYS A 106 23.99 8.59 -2.60
N GLY A 107 23.82 8.21 -3.86
CA GLY A 107 24.46 7.03 -4.45
C GLY A 107 23.64 5.73 -4.41
N LEU A 108 22.38 5.76 -3.97
CA LEU A 108 21.51 4.57 -3.88
C LEU A 108 20.24 4.67 -4.73
N ILE A 109 19.94 5.89 -5.19
CA ILE A 109 18.95 6.20 -6.21
C ILE A 109 19.65 7.15 -7.18
N GLU A 110 19.76 6.73 -8.43
CA GLU A 110 20.49 7.47 -9.46
C GLU A 110 19.70 7.52 -10.76
N LYS A 111 20.12 8.39 -11.68
CA LYS A 111 19.68 8.36 -13.06
C LYS A 111 20.85 7.92 -13.93
N ASP A 112 20.61 6.98 -14.84
CA ASP A 112 21.60 6.62 -15.84
C ASP A 112 21.74 7.70 -16.93
N ASP A 113 22.67 7.49 -17.86
CA ASP A 113 22.95 8.39 -18.99
C ASP A 113 21.74 8.58 -19.93
N TYR A 114 20.76 7.68 -19.85
CA TYR A 114 19.52 7.72 -20.64
C TYR A 114 18.34 8.31 -19.84
N GLY A 115 18.56 8.70 -18.58
CA GLY A 115 17.56 9.32 -17.71
C GLY A 115 16.65 8.33 -16.97
N PHE A 116 16.90 7.02 -17.03
CA PHE A 116 16.16 6.03 -16.27
C PHE A 116 16.57 6.07 -14.80
N THR A 117 15.59 6.02 -13.90
CA THR A 117 15.87 5.90 -12.47
C THR A 117 16.34 4.49 -12.13
N LEU A 118 17.48 4.38 -11.47
CA LEU A 118 18.02 3.15 -10.89
C LEU A 118 17.88 3.21 -9.37
N ALA A 119 17.51 2.08 -8.73
CA ALA A 119 17.39 1.97 -7.29
C ALA A 119 18.11 0.72 -6.76
N ASN A 120 18.90 0.87 -5.70
CA ASN A 120 19.68 -0.20 -5.09
C ASN A 120 18.97 -0.78 -3.85
N PHE A 121 18.41 -1.99 -3.98
CA PHE A 121 17.64 -2.64 -2.91
C PHE A 121 18.51 -3.35 -1.86
N ASN A 122 19.83 -3.44 -2.04
CA ASN A 122 20.74 -4.00 -1.03
C ASN A 122 20.91 -3.05 0.16
N HIS A 123 20.58 -1.78 -0.03
CA HIS A 123 20.66 -0.75 1.00
C HIS A 123 19.27 -0.22 1.36
N LEU A 124 18.57 -0.95 2.24
CA LEU A 124 17.28 -0.52 2.76
C LEU A 124 17.41 0.59 3.82
N LEU A 125 16.42 1.48 3.88
CA LEU A 125 16.32 2.57 4.86
C LEU A 125 16.17 2.01 6.28
N TYR A 126 15.22 1.09 6.47
CA TYR A 126 14.90 0.47 7.75
C TYR A 126 15.44 -0.96 7.81
N LYS A 127 16.63 -1.14 8.40
CA LYS A 127 17.29 -2.46 8.52
C LYS A 127 17.01 -3.20 9.82
N ARG A 128 16.70 -2.45 10.90
CA ARG A 128 16.69 -2.96 12.28
C ARG A 128 15.30 -3.14 12.88
N HIS A 129 14.25 -2.75 12.16
CA HIS A 129 12.84 -2.85 12.62
C HIS A 129 12.66 -2.21 14.00
N GLN A 130 13.13 -0.98 14.13
CA GLN A 130 13.02 -0.19 15.36
C GLN A 130 11.61 0.41 15.47
N LEU A 131 11.20 0.73 16.71
CA LEU A 131 9.91 1.39 16.95
C LEU A 131 9.80 2.77 16.30
N SER A 132 10.93 3.43 16.03
CA SER A 132 11.00 4.71 15.33
C SER A 132 11.03 4.58 13.81
N ASP A 133 11.03 3.36 13.26
CA ASP A 133 10.96 3.16 11.82
C ASP A 133 9.56 3.52 11.33
N GLU A 134 9.46 4.25 10.21
CA GLU A 134 8.18 4.64 9.59
C GLU A 134 8.00 3.94 8.23
N PRO A 135 7.79 2.60 8.20
CA PRO A 135 7.72 1.85 6.94
C PRO A 135 6.36 1.96 6.24
N PHE A 136 5.39 2.62 6.85
CA PHE A 136 4.00 2.64 6.41
C PHE A 136 3.67 3.89 5.60
N ILE A 137 2.86 3.71 4.57
CA ILE A 137 2.19 4.79 3.83
C ILE A 137 0.71 4.47 3.71
N PHE A 138 -0.13 5.46 3.42
CA PHE A 138 -1.51 5.18 3.02
C PHE A 138 -1.55 4.54 1.63
N ALA A 139 -2.48 3.61 1.42
CA ALA A 139 -2.66 2.97 0.11
C ALA A 139 -2.92 3.99 -1.02
N SER A 140 -3.65 5.07 -0.73
CA SER A 140 -3.94 6.14 -1.70
C SER A 140 -2.72 7.00 -2.06
N GLN A 141 -1.64 6.96 -1.28
CA GLN A 141 -0.40 7.67 -1.60
C GLN A 141 0.55 6.83 -2.46
N ALA A 142 0.25 5.54 -2.63
CA ALA A 142 1.10 4.62 -3.35
C ALA A 142 0.92 4.78 -4.87
N GLN A 143 2.05 4.80 -5.58
CA GLN A 143 2.09 4.64 -7.03
C GLN A 143 2.74 3.31 -7.37
N GLN A 144 2.15 2.53 -8.26
CA GLN A 144 2.72 1.26 -8.67
C GLN A 144 3.89 1.45 -9.64
N VAL A 145 4.98 0.73 -9.38
CA VAL A 145 6.13 0.61 -10.28
C VAL A 145 6.50 -0.85 -10.43
N PHE A 146 7.23 -1.17 -11.50
CA PHE A 146 7.96 -2.44 -11.58
C PHE A 146 9.46 -2.19 -11.65
N TYR A 147 10.21 -3.18 -11.17
CA TYR A 147 11.65 -3.18 -11.13
C TYR A 147 12.19 -4.21 -12.09
N VAL A 148 13.09 -3.76 -12.98
CA VAL A 148 13.81 -4.60 -13.94
C VAL A 148 15.26 -4.66 -13.51
N ASP A 149 15.85 -5.86 -13.50
CA ASP A 149 17.26 -6.00 -13.15
C ASP A 149 18.14 -5.23 -14.15
N TYR A 150 19.09 -4.47 -13.63
CA TYR A 150 19.98 -3.67 -14.47
C TYR A 150 21.11 -4.57 -15.03
N PRO A 151 21.32 -4.65 -16.36
CA PRO A 151 22.26 -5.60 -16.95
C PRO A 151 23.72 -5.41 -16.52
N MET A 152 24.13 -4.16 -16.27
CA MET A 152 25.52 -3.82 -15.97
C MET A 152 25.87 -4.07 -14.50
N GLU A 153 24.91 -3.91 -13.60
CA GLU A 153 25.13 -4.04 -12.16
C GLU A 153 23.94 -4.75 -11.49
N LYS A 154 24.17 -5.98 -11.03
CA LYS A 154 23.13 -6.86 -10.48
C LYS A 154 22.46 -6.33 -9.20
N GLU A 155 23.10 -5.37 -8.53
CA GLU A 155 22.58 -4.76 -7.29
C GLU A 155 21.55 -3.65 -7.56
N TRP A 156 21.49 -3.17 -8.80
CA TRP A 156 20.61 -2.10 -9.21
C TRP A 156 19.42 -2.61 -9.99
N ARG A 157 18.29 -1.96 -9.78
CA ARG A 157 17.10 -2.18 -10.58
C ARG A 157 16.61 -0.89 -11.20
N MET A 158 16.33 -0.96 -12.49
CA MET A 158 15.66 0.10 -13.22
C MET A 158 14.21 0.18 -12.76
N VAL A 159 13.76 1.39 -12.43
CA VAL A 159 12.38 1.66 -12.02
C VAL A 159 11.57 2.06 -13.23
N VAL A 160 10.49 1.33 -13.48
CA VAL A 160 9.54 1.66 -14.54
C VAL A 160 8.19 2.01 -13.93
N LYS A 161 7.75 3.25 -14.18
CA LYS A 161 6.44 3.76 -13.77
C LYS A 161 5.36 3.16 -14.66
N LEU A 162 4.29 2.61 -14.06
CA LEU A 162 3.11 2.26 -14.84
C LEU A 162 2.29 3.52 -15.12
N LYS A 163 1.94 3.73 -16.39
CA LYS A 163 0.80 4.57 -16.77
C LYS A 163 -0.42 3.65 -16.94
N PRO A 164 -1.55 3.89 -16.26
CA PRO A 164 -2.77 3.11 -16.45
C PRO A 164 -3.17 3.06 -17.93
N ARG A 165 -3.57 1.88 -18.41
CA ARG A 165 -4.03 1.70 -19.80
C ARG A 165 -5.35 2.45 -19.97
N GLY A 166 -5.34 3.56 -20.70
CA GLY A 166 -6.52 4.42 -20.93
C GLY A 166 -6.23 5.92 -20.86
N PHE A 167 -5.12 6.34 -20.27
CA PHE A 167 -4.64 7.72 -20.32
C PHE A 167 -3.64 7.88 -21.48
N TYR A 168 -4.11 8.39 -22.61
CA TYR A 168 -3.24 8.81 -23.71
C TYR A 168 -2.74 10.22 -23.42
N ASP A 169 -1.42 10.37 -23.34
CA ASP A 169 -0.73 11.65 -23.34
C ASP A 169 -0.73 12.16 -24.78
N LEU A 170 -1.76 12.92 -25.16
CA LEU A 170 -1.86 13.58 -26.46
C LEU A 170 -0.94 14.81 -26.44
N GLY A 171 0.38 14.56 -26.36
CA GLY A 171 1.43 15.54 -26.07
C GLY A 171 1.09 16.95 -26.52
N ASP A 172 1.02 17.87 -25.54
CA ASP A 172 0.83 19.28 -25.83
C ASP A 172 2.21 19.84 -26.23
N ASP A 173 2.48 19.88 -27.53
CA ASP A 173 3.65 20.56 -28.13
C ASP A 173 3.48 22.09 -28.02
N THR A 174 3.42 22.61 -26.80
CA THR A 174 3.60 24.05 -26.56
C THR A 174 4.66 24.27 -25.48
N PRO A 175 5.72 25.05 -25.77
CA PRO A 175 6.71 25.40 -24.76
C PRO A 175 6.13 26.50 -23.88
N THR A 176 5.18 26.15 -23.01
CA THR A 176 4.68 27.05 -21.98
C THR A 176 5.51 26.90 -20.72
N ILE A 177 6.28 27.95 -20.47
CA ILE A 177 6.97 28.29 -19.23
C ILE A 177 6.09 27.87 -18.04
N GLU A 178 6.61 26.96 -17.20
CA GLU A 178 5.97 26.50 -15.97
C GLU A 178 5.76 27.67 -14.99
N HIS A 179 4.63 28.35 -15.09
CA HIS A 179 4.08 29.07 -13.95
C HIS A 179 3.42 28.04 -13.03
N LYS A 180 4.20 27.58 -12.05
CA LYS A 180 3.73 26.76 -10.93
C LYS A 180 2.84 27.61 -10.02
N GLU A 181 1.54 27.62 -10.27
CA GLU A 181 0.57 27.86 -9.20
C GLU A 181 0.26 26.52 -8.52
N GLY A 182 0.39 26.51 -7.20
CA GLY A 182 0.29 25.32 -6.36
C GLY A 182 -1.12 24.71 -6.40
N HIS A 183 -1.32 23.75 -7.27
CA HIS A 183 -2.40 22.79 -7.15
C HIS A 183 -1.93 21.62 -6.30
N MET A 184 -2.27 21.66 -5.01
CA MET A 184 -2.39 20.44 -4.22
C MET A 184 -3.53 19.64 -4.85
N GLU A 185 -3.19 18.59 -5.60
CA GLU A 185 -4.20 17.65 -6.09
C GLU A 185 -4.92 17.06 -4.87
N LEU A 186 -6.19 17.44 -4.71
CA LEU A 186 -7.08 16.85 -3.72
C LEU A 186 -7.21 15.37 -4.06
N TRP A 187 -6.66 14.52 -3.19
CA TRP A 187 -6.77 13.08 -3.30
C TRP A 187 -8.24 12.66 -3.34
N PRO A 188 -8.65 11.78 -4.26
CA PRO A 188 -10.01 11.25 -4.25
C PRO A 188 -10.29 10.54 -2.92
N GLU A 189 -11.54 10.64 -2.45
CA GLU A 189 -12.06 9.81 -1.36
C GLU A 189 -11.80 8.33 -1.68
N GLN A 190 -11.20 7.60 -0.74
CA GLN A 190 -10.95 6.17 -0.89
C GLN A 190 -12.30 5.44 -1.04
N GLN A 191 -12.70 5.09 -2.27
CA GLN A 191 -13.85 4.22 -2.50
C GLN A 191 -13.46 2.79 -2.10
N LEU A 192 -13.81 2.43 -0.86
CA LEU A 192 -13.39 1.20 -0.20
C LEU A 192 -14.24 -0.04 -0.55
N ASP A 193 -15.39 0.13 -1.20
CA ASP A 193 -16.39 -0.94 -1.34
C ASP A 193 -16.08 -1.97 -2.44
N ASP A 194 -15.23 -1.64 -3.43
CA ASP A 194 -14.89 -2.54 -4.56
C ASP A 194 -13.44 -3.11 -4.50
N THR A 195 -12.78 -3.01 -3.34
CA THR A 195 -11.30 -3.11 -3.23
C THR A 195 -10.74 -4.49 -2.83
N ILE A 196 -11.60 -5.42 -2.43
CA ILE A 196 -11.22 -6.75 -1.91
C ILE A 196 -11.56 -7.83 -2.94
N PHE A 197 -10.54 -8.47 -3.51
CA PHE A 197 -10.70 -9.72 -4.25
C PHE A 197 -10.22 -10.88 -3.38
N GLU A 198 -11.15 -11.65 -2.82
CA GLU A 198 -10.85 -12.97 -2.27
C GLU A 198 -10.71 -13.93 -3.45
N THR A 199 -9.49 -14.32 -3.78
CA THR A 199 -9.27 -15.49 -4.63
C THR A 199 -9.35 -16.74 -3.75
N LYS A 200 -9.71 -17.91 -4.28
CA LYS A 200 -9.78 -19.17 -3.51
C LYS A 200 -8.50 -19.51 -2.71
N GLU A 201 -7.37 -18.90 -3.09
CA GLU A 201 -6.08 -19.01 -2.38
C GLU A 201 -5.97 -18.15 -1.11
N ASP A 202 -6.91 -17.23 -0.87
CA ASP A 202 -6.94 -16.28 0.25
C ASP A 202 -7.72 -16.83 1.47
N ILE A 203 -8.31 -18.03 1.36
CA ILE A 203 -9.00 -18.71 2.45
C ILE A 203 -8.04 -19.74 3.07
N GLU A 204 -7.30 -19.35 4.10
CA GLU A 204 -6.62 -20.29 4.99
C GLU A 204 -7.67 -20.95 5.90
N TRP A 205 -8.05 -22.19 5.57
CA TRP A 205 -8.98 -23.00 6.38
C TRP A 205 -8.36 -23.51 7.70
N VAL A 206 -7.10 -23.17 7.97
CA VAL A 206 -6.36 -23.68 9.11
C VAL A 206 -6.22 -22.58 10.15
N ARG A 207 -6.74 -22.83 11.35
CA ARG A 207 -6.39 -22.01 12.52
C ARG A 207 -4.95 -22.30 12.90
N GLU A 208 -4.08 -21.29 12.88
CA GLU A 208 -2.71 -21.44 13.41
C GLU A 208 -2.77 -21.80 14.91
N GLY A 209 -2.09 -22.87 15.30
CA GLY A 209 -1.97 -23.31 16.70
C GLY A 209 -2.85 -24.50 17.12
N VAL A 210 -3.67 -25.06 16.23
CA VAL A 210 -4.43 -26.30 16.47
C VAL A 210 -4.04 -27.35 15.42
N PRO A 211 -3.61 -28.57 15.78
CA PRO A 211 -3.41 -29.64 14.82
C PRO A 211 -4.71 -29.89 14.05
N GLY A 212 -4.64 -29.89 12.71
CA GLY A 212 -5.79 -30.21 11.88
C GLY A 212 -6.31 -31.62 12.18
N LEU A 213 -7.63 -31.77 12.27
CA LEU A 213 -8.27 -33.08 12.32
C LEU A 213 -8.46 -33.56 10.87
N GLU A 214 -7.83 -34.69 10.52
CA GLU A 214 -8.13 -35.37 9.27
C GLU A 214 -9.47 -36.10 9.42
N ILE A 215 -10.46 -35.70 8.63
CA ILE A 215 -11.77 -36.36 8.57
C ILE A 215 -11.80 -37.18 7.28
N ASP A 216 -11.93 -38.49 7.42
CA ASP A 216 -12.11 -39.41 6.31
C ASP A 216 -13.53 -39.26 5.74
N PRO A 217 -13.69 -38.88 4.46
CA PRO A 217 -15.01 -38.68 3.84
C PRO A 217 -15.90 -39.93 3.88
N GLU A 218 -15.35 -41.15 4.06
CA GLU A 218 -16.14 -42.38 4.14
C GLU A 218 -16.94 -42.52 5.46
N THR A 219 -16.66 -41.70 6.48
CA THR A 219 -17.39 -41.75 7.77
C THR A 219 -18.69 -40.93 7.81
N LEU A 220 -18.97 -40.10 6.80
CA LEU A 220 -20.13 -39.21 6.79
C LEU A 220 -21.44 -39.84 6.28
N GLU A 221 -21.40 -41.05 5.70
CA GLU A 221 -22.60 -41.68 5.12
C GLU A 221 -23.48 -42.46 6.11
N SER A 222 -23.23 -42.42 7.42
CA SER A 222 -23.94 -43.30 8.38
C SER A 222 -24.90 -42.62 9.36
N ASN A 223 -25.20 -41.33 9.23
CA ASN A 223 -26.17 -40.67 10.13
C ASN A 223 -27.15 -39.74 9.37
N GLU A 224 -27.97 -40.32 8.50
CA GLU A 224 -29.30 -39.79 8.20
C GLU A 224 -30.35 -40.86 8.57
N ALA A 225 -30.59 -41.00 9.87
CA ALA A 225 -31.82 -41.62 10.35
C ALA A 225 -32.87 -40.50 10.45
N TYR A 226 -33.76 -40.47 9.47
CA TYR A 226 -34.97 -39.67 9.49
C TYR A 226 -35.90 -40.17 10.60
N ASP A 227 -36.27 -39.29 11.52
CA ASP A 227 -37.49 -39.39 12.31
C ASP A 227 -38.01 -37.96 12.56
N GLU A 228 -39.02 -37.55 11.78
CA GLU A 228 -40.00 -36.55 12.18
C GLU A 228 -41.32 -36.83 11.43
N ASP A 229 -42.17 -37.59 12.12
CA ASP A 229 -43.61 -37.46 12.35
C ASP A 229 -44.59 -36.86 11.30
N ASP A 230 -45.76 -37.51 11.30
CA ASP A 230 -47.11 -36.97 11.22
C ASP A 230 -47.81 -36.67 9.87
N ASN A 231 -48.71 -37.62 9.57
CA ASN A 231 -50.16 -37.43 9.38
C ASN A 231 -50.74 -37.26 7.96
N ILE A 232 -51.90 -37.92 7.78
CA ILE A 232 -53.00 -37.86 6.78
C ILE A 232 -53.46 -39.33 6.62
N SER A 233 -54.65 -39.81 7.03
CA SER A 233 -55.95 -39.22 7.37
C SER A 233 -56.65 -40.03 8.49
#